data_AF-A0A558J265-F1
#
_entry.id   AF-A0A558J265-F1
#
_cell.length_a   1.000
_cell.length_b   1.000
_cell.length_c   1.000
_cell.angle_alpha   90.00
_cell.angle_beta   90.00
_cell.angle_gamma   90.00
#
_symmetry.space_group_name_H-M   'P 1'
#
loop_
_entity.id
_entity.type
_entity.pdbx_description
1 polymer ?
#
loop_
_entity_poly.entity_id
_entity_poly.type
_entity_poly.pdbx_seq_one_letter_code
_entity_poly.pdbx_strand_id
1 'polypeptide(L)'
;MIEVPVKIENAKIEDYQKYLKEKSRPPSRGGNTKSLHAHILVIDGKQYSFLALGSQQWVFKTDLVSFEYELDGQYRNVDKETLVTTDKSGNKVVRGNRGFKRQLRTADARMPVSRREMNS
;
A
#
# COMPACT_ATOMS: atom_id res chain seq x y z
N MET A 1 0.26 24.69 -13.17
CA MET A 1 1.25 24.80 -12.07
C MET A 1 1.93 23.46 -11.97
N ILE A 2 3.26 23.41 -12.06
CA ILE A 2 4.01 22.16 -11.89
C ILE A 2 4.21 22.03 -10.38
N GLU A 3 3.53 21.07 -9.76
CA GLU A 3 3.70 20.78 -8.35
C GLU A 3 5.09 20.17 -8.16
N VAL A 4 5.92 20.82 -7.36
CA VAL A 4 7.30 20.36 -7.10
C VAL A 4 7.20 19.19 -6.12
N PRO A 5 7.79 18.01 -6.42
CA PRO A 5 7.80 16.89 -5.49
C PRO A 5 8.50 17.30 -4.20
N VAL A 6 7.82 17.08 -3.07
CA VAL A 6 8.34 17.37 -1.74
C VAL A 6 8.99 16.11 -1.19
N LYS A 7 10.04 16.26 -0.38
CA LYS A 7 10.84 15.14 0.13
C LYS A 7 10.73 15.00 1.64
N ILE A 8 10.67 13.76 2.11
CA ILE A 8 10.85 13.34 3.49
C ILE A 8 12.17 12.57 3.59
N GLU A 9 12.97 12.85 4.62
CA GLU A 9 14.27 12.22 4.84
C GLU A 9 14.40 11.68 6.27
N ASN A 10 14.82 10.41 6.39
CA ASN A 10 15.14 9.72 7.63
C ASN A 10 14.09 9.90 8.75
N ALA A 11 12.81 9.90 8.37
CA ALA A 11 11.71 10.05 9.32
C ALA A 11 11.34 8.70 9.96
N LYS A 12 10.86 8.75 11.21
CA LYS A 12 10.22 7.59 11.84
C LYS A 12 8.72 7.63 11.60
N ILE A 13 8.13 6.46 11.43
CA ILE A 13 6.67 6.34 11.32
C ILE A 13 6.05 6.14 12.70
N GLU A 14 4.92 6.80 12.92
CA GLU A 14 4.07 6.62 14.11
C GLU A 14 3.16 5.41 13.93
N ASP A 15 2.57 5.28 12.73
CA ASP A 15 1.65 4.20 12.39
C ASP A 15 1.77 3.78 10.92
N TYR A 16 1.36 2.54 10.64
CA TYR A 16 1.28 1.97 9.30
C TYR A 16 -0.06 1.28 9.09
N GLN A 17 -0.84 1.76 8.15
CA GLN A 17 -2.16 1.23 7.84
C GLN A 17 -2.21 0.70 6.40
N LYS A 18 -3.09 -0.26 6.17
CA LYS A 18 -3.27 -0.89 4.85
C LYS A 18 -4.72 -1.22 4.59
N TYR A 19 -5.19 -0.88 3.40
CA TYR A 19 -6.57 -1.06 3.00
C TYR A 19 -6.61 -1.75 1.64
N LEU A 20 -7.37 -2.85 1.54
CA LEU A 20 -7.62 -3.52 0.27
C LEU A 20 -8.42 -2.58 -0.65
N LYS A 21 -7.92 -2.36 -1.88
CA LYS A 21 -8.58 -1.52 -2.89
C LYS A 21 -9.25 -2.32 -4.01
N GLU A 22 -8.79 -3.54 -4.27
CA GLU A 22 -9.48 -4.44 -5.21
C GLU A 22 -10.63 -5.20 -4.56
N LYS A 23 -11.57 -5.69 -5.37
CA LYS A 23 -12.61 -6.61 -4.91
C LYS A 23 -12.00 -7.84 -4.23
N SER A 24 -12.56 -8.15 -3.04
CA SER A 24 -12.08 -9.25 -2.20
C SER A 24 -12.37 -10.60 -2.83
N ARG A 25 -11.46 -11.56 -2.62
CA ARG A 25 -11.58 -12.93 -3.10
C ARG A 25 -11.30 -13.93 -1.97
N PRO A 26 -12.05 -15.04 -1.87
CA PRO A 26 -11.80 -16.06 -0.87
C PRO A 26 -10.43 -16.73 -1.04
N PRO A 27 -9.82 -17.24 0.06
CA PRO A 27 -8.52 -17.92 0.02
C PRO A 27 -8.45 -19.09 -0.97
N SER A 28 -9.53 -19.89 -1.08
CA SER A 28 -9.65 -21.03 -2.00
C SER A 28 -9.50 -20.68 -3.48
N ARG A 29 -9.59 -19.39 -3.83
CA ARG A 29 -9.37 -18.89 -5.19
C ARG A 29 -8.12 -17.99 -5.26
N GLY A 30 -7.12 -18.23 -4.42
CA GLY A 30 -5.86 -17.49 -4.41
C GLY A 30 -5.89 -16.19 -3.58
N GLY A 31 -7.00 -15.91 -2.89
CA GLY A 31 -7.09 -14.84 -1.89
C GLY A 31 -6.71 -13.44 -2.38
N ASN A 32 -6.27 -12.61 -1.43
CA ASN A 32 -5.99 -11.19 -1.66
C ASN A 32 -4.50 -10.81 -1.60
N THR A 33 -3.59 -11.77 -1.45
CA THR A 33 -2.15 -11.54 -1.23
C THR A 33 -1.44 -10.77 -2.36
N LYS A 34 -1.95 -10.85 -3.60
CA LYS A 34 -1.44 -10.10 -4.77
C LYS A 34 -2.36 -8.96 -5.22
N SER A 35 -3.27 -8.54 -4.35
CA SER A 35 -4.24 -7.50 -4.70
C SER A 35 -3.68 -6.10 -4.49
N LEU A 36 -4.22 -5.09 -5.15
CA LEU A 36 -3.88 -3.69 -4.89
C LEU A 36 -4.37 -3.28 -3.50
N HIS A 37 -3.46 -2.70 -2.73
CA HIS A 37 -3.74 -2.10 -1.43
C HIS A 37 -3.29 -0.64 -1.43
N ALA A 38 -4.03 0.20 -0.72
CA ALA A 38 -3.52 1.48 -0.26
C ALA A 38 -2.72 1.25 1.01
N HIS A 39 -1.50 1.77 1.03
CA HIS A 39 -0.61 1.79 2.18
C HIS A 39 -0.54 3.23 2.68
N ILE A 40 -0.70 3.40 3.99
CA ILE A 40 -0.72 4.72 4.64
C ILE A 40 0.33 4.74 5.74
N LEU A 41 1.21 5.72 5.68
CA LEU A 41 2.22 6.02 6.68
C LEU A 41 1.75 7.25 7.46
N VAL A 42 1.86 7.20 8.78
CA VAL A 42 1.65 8.37 9.64
C VAL A 42 2.99 8.85 10.16
N ILE A 43 3.34 10.10 9.89
CA ILE A 43 4.59 10.75 10.33
C ILE A 43 4.22 12.15 10.82
N ASP A 44 4.56 12.48 12.06
CA ASP A 44 4.24 13.75 12.73
C ASP A 44 2.73 14.09 12.61
N GLY A 45 1.87 13.11 12.87
CA GLY A 45 0.40 13.24 12.72
C GLY A 45 -0.11 13.44 11.28
N LYS A 46 0.76 13.47 10.26
CA LYS A 46 0.37 13.61 8.85
C LYS A 46 0.32 12.26 8.15
N GLN A 47 -0.71 12.07 7.34
CA GLN A 47 -0.88 10.86 6.53
C GLN A 47 -0.25 11.02 5.15
N TYR A 48 0.49 10.00 4.75
CA TYR A 48 1.12 9.84 3.44
C TYR A 48 0.68 8.50 2.87
N SER A 49 0.27 8.46 1.61
CA SER A 49 -0.34 7.25 1.04
C SER A 49 0.19 6.89 -0.34
N PHE A 50 0.25 5.59 -0.63
CA PHE A 50 0.58 5.07 -1.96
C PHE A 50 -0.14 3.76 -2.26
N LEU A 51 -0.22 3.42 -3.54
CA LEU A 51 -0.81 2.17 -4.02
C LEU A 51 0.27 1.14 -4.37
N ALA A 52 0.21 -0.03 -3.73
CA ALA A 52 1.11 -1.13 -4.01
C ALA A 52 0.39 -2.48 -3.95
N LEU A 53 0.97 -3.49 -4.58
CA LEU A 53 0.43 -4.83 -4.54
C LEU A 53 0.71 -5.49 -3.18
N GLY A 54 -0.21 -6.35 -2.79
CA GLY A 54 -0.15 -7.12 -1.55
C GLY A 54 -0.25 -6.30 -0.28
N SER A 55 -0.38 -7.05 0.82
CA SER A 55 -0.55 -6.53 2.19
C SER A 55 0.76 -6.55 2.99
N GLN A 56 1.89 -6.79 2.31
CA GLN A 56 3.22 -6.76 2.91
C GLN A 56 3.55 -5.33 3.33
N GLN A 57 4.12 -5.19 4.52
CA GLN A 57 4.51 -3.90 5.07
C GLN A 57 5.85 -3.45 4.49
N TRP A 58 5.91 -2.17 4.10
CA TRP A 58 7.12 -1.57 3.51
C TRP A 58 8.05 -0.95 4.55
N VAL A 59 7.48 -0.47 5.66
CA VAL A 59 8.19 0.27 6.71
C VAL A 59 7.66 -0.18 8.07
N PHE A 60 8.53 -0.55 9.01
CA PHE A 60 8.18 -0.81 10.41
C PHE A 60 8.55 0.39 11.28
N LYS A 61 7.97 0.48 12.48
CA LYS A 61 8.19 1.61 13.41
C LYS A 61 9.65 1.80 13.85
N THR A 62 10.45 0.74 13.76
CA THR A 62 11.87 0.76 14.12
C THR A 62 12.75 1.33 13.03
N ASP A 63 12.25 1.45 11.80
CA ASP A 63 13.03 1.89 10.66
C ASP A 63 12.96 3.41 10.47
N LEU A 64 13.91 3.92 9.71
CA LEU A 64 13.86 5.26 9.14
C LEU A 64 13.41 5.18 7.68
N VAL A 65 12.61 6.13 7.23
CA VAL A 65 12.10 6.17 5.86
C VAL A 65 12.42 7.51 5.20
N SER A 66 12.79 7.43 3.92
CA SER A 66 12.97 8.59 3.04
C SER A 66 12.18 8.34 1.75
N PHE A 67 11.43 9.33 1.29
CA PHE A 67 10.64 9.25 0.06
C PHE A 67 10.27 10.63 -0.46
N GLU A 68 9.91 10.68 -1.74
CA GLU A 68 9.30 11.84 -2.37
C GLU A 68 7.78 11.65 -2.41
N TYR A 69 7.05 12.76 -2.33
CA TYR A 69 5.61 12.78 -2.42
C TYR A 69 5.11 14.02 -3.15
N GLU A 70 3.97 13.87 -3.79
CA GLU A 70 3.22 14.93 -4.45
C GLU A 70 2.01 15.32 -3.59
N LEU A 71 1.65 16.58 -3.64
CA LEU A 71 0.47 17.12 -2.95
C LEU A 71 -0.66 17.28 -3.96
N ASP A 72 -1.60 16.34 -3.93
CA ASP A 72 -2.84 16.46 -4.72
C ASP A 72 -3.96 16.95 -3.80
N GLY A 73 -4.10 18.27 -3.72
CA GLY A 73 -5.01 18.95 -2.80
C GLY A 73 -4.66 18.64 -1.33
N GLN A 74 -5.47 17.82 -0.67
CA GLN A 74 -5.24 17.40 0.73
C GLN A 74 -4.43 16.11 0.85
N TYR A 75 -4.22 15.39 -0.25
CA TYR A 75 -3.60 14.07 -0.26
C TYR A 75 -2.09 14.20 -0.48
N ARG A 76 -1.32 13.45 0.32
CA ARG A 76 0.13 13.32 0.17
C ARG A 76 0.44 11.99 -0.48
N ASN A 77 0.57 12.00 -1.80
CA ASN A 77 0.75 10.82 -2.62
C ASN A 77 2.23 10.50 -2.71
N VAL A 78 2.65 9.42 -2.05
CA VAL A 78 4.06 8.99 -2.03
C VAL A 78 4.41 8.34 -3.35
N ASP A 79 5.54 8.75 -3.93
CA ASP A 79 6.16 7.96 -4.99
C ASP A 79 6.86 6.76 -4.36
N LYS A 80 6.23 5.60 -4.48
CA LYS A 80 6.72 4.34 -3.93
C LYS A 80 8.08 3.91 -4.52
N GLU A 81 8.47 4.39 -5.71
CA GLU A 81 9.75 4.03 -6.31
C GLU A 81 10.91 4.67 -5.55
N THR A 82 10.70 5.90 -5.09
CA THR A 82 11.66 6.67 -4.27
C THR A 82 11.70 6.24 -2.80
N LEU A 83 10.75 5.41 -2.35
CA LEU A 83 10.66 4.98 -0.96
C LEU A 83 11.84 4.06 -0.60
N VAL A 84 12.72 4.60 0.24
CA VAL A 84 13.88 3.92 0.83
C VAL A 84 13.64 3.75 2.32
N THR A 85 13.83 2.51 2.79
CA THR A 85 13.76 2.18 4.22
C THR A 85 15.16 1.83 4.70
N THR A 86 15.55 2.38 5.85
CA THR A 86 16.82 2.11 6.53
C THR A 86 16.53 1.43 7.85
N ASP A 87 17.11 0.25 8.07
CA ASP A 87 16.93 -0.50 9.31
C ASP A 87 17.66 0.16 10.49
N LYS A 88 17.44 -0.38 11.70
CA LYS A 88 18.11 0.07 12.93
C LYS A 88 19.64 -0.04 12.89
N SER A 89 20.19 -0.85 11.99
CA SER A 89 21.63 -1.07 11.81
C SER A 89 22.21 -0.10 10.78
N GLY A 90 21.39 0.76 10.17
CA GLY A 90 21.82 1.70 9.14
C GLY A 90 21.83 1.13 7.72
N ASN A 91 21.35 -0.10 7.51
CA ASN A 91 21.33 -0.74 6.21
C ASN A 91 20.05 -0.38 5.45
N LYS A 92 20.19 -0.08 4.15
CA LYS A 92 19.04 0.07 3.25
C LYS A 92 18.39 -1.28 3.03
N VAL A 93 17.08 -1.35 3.27
CA VAL A 93 16.28 -2.57 3.13
C VAL A 93 15.13 -2.35 2.16
N VAL A 94 15.01 -3.23 1.17
CA VAL A 94 13.86 -3.24 0.26
C VAL A 94 12.81 -4.18 0.85
N ARG A 95 11.64 -3.62 1.16
CA ARG A 95 10.49 -4.39 1.67
C ARG A 95 9.25 -4.14 0.84
N GLY A 96 8.25 -4.98 1.06
CA GLY A 96 7.00 -4.93 0.33
C GLY A 96 7.11 -5.43 -1.12
N ASN A 97 5.96 -5.52 -1.79
CA ASN A 97 5.90 -6.02 -3.15
C ASN A 97 5.97 -4.87 -4.16
N ARG A 98 7.11 -4.79 -4.86
CA ARG A 98 7.42 -3.81 -5.93
C ARG A 98 6.88 -4.23 -7.31
N GLY A 99 6.20 -5.37 -7.38
CA GLY A 99 5.67 -5.89 -8.63
C GLY A 99 4.54 -5.05 -9.21
N PHE A 100 4.25 -5.31 -10.47
CA PHE A 100 3.16 -4.70 -11.21
C PHE A 100 2.11 -5.74 -11.60
N LYS A 101 0.86 -5.30 -11.72
CA LYS A 101 -0.26 -6.12 -12.15
C LYS A 101 -0.94 -5.43 -13.31
N ARG A 102 -0.94 -6.08 -14.47
CA ARG A 102 -1.50 -5.53 -15.71
C ARG A 102 -2.99 -5.25 -15.64
N GLN A 103 -3.75 -6.08 -14.91
CA GLN A 103 -5.20 -5.97 -14.84
C GLN A 103 -5.69 -6.03 -13.40
N LEU A 104 -6.45 -5.01 -13.00
CA LEU A 104 -7.15 -4.96 -11.73
C LEU A 104 -8.47 -5.74 -11.80
N ARG A 105 -8.90 -6.26 -10.66
CA ARG A 105 -10.18 -6.95 -10.50
C ARG A 105 -11.29 -5.91 -10.43
N THR A 106 -12.27 -6.06 -11.31
CA THR A 106 -13.46 -5.20 -11.36
C THR A 106 -14.71 -5.90 -10.84
N ALA A 107 -14.79 -7.23 -10.97
CA ALA A 107 -15.95 -8.03 -10.59
C ALA A 107 -15.88 -8.58 -9.15
N ASP A 108 -17.05 -8.68 -8.51
CA ASP A 108 -17.21 -9.31 -7.21
C ASP A 108 -17.02 -10.83 -7.26
N ALA A 109 -16.50 -11.40 -6.18
CA ALA A 109 -16.38 -12.84 -6.05
C ALA A 109 -17.77 -13.46 -5.86
N ARG A 110 -18.15 -14.35 -6.77
CA ARG A 110 -19.39 -15.13 -6.62
C ARG A 110 -19.34 -15.95 -5.32
N MET A 111 -20.41 -15.85 -4.54
CA MET A 111 -20.62 -16.61 -3.30
C MET A 111 -20.41 -18.12 -3.54
N PRO A 112 -19.83 -18.85 -2.57
CA PRO A 112 -19.58 -20.29 -2.67
C PRO A 112 -20.85 -21.10 -2.40
N VAL A 113 -21.94 -20.76 -3.07
CA VAL A 113 -23.26 -21.40 -2.92
C VAL A 113 -23.83 -21.70 -4.31
N SER A 114 -24.58 -22.79 -4.44
CA SER A 114 -25.21 -23.11 -5.71
C SER A 114 -26.25 -22.04 -6.08
N ARG A 115 -26.61 -21.91 -7.37
CA ARG A 115 -27.66 -20.95 -7.75
C ARG A 115 -29.02 -21.30 -7.14
N ARG A 116 -29.29 -22.58 -6.90
CA ARG A 116 -30.56 -23.05 -6.32
C ARG A 116 -30.69 -22.59 -4.87
N GLU A 117 -29.63 -22.77 -4.10
CA GLU A 117 -29.55 -22.34 -2.69
C GLU A 117 -29.50 -20.82 -2.52
N MET A 118 -29.06 -20.06 -3.54
CA MET A 118 -29.08 -18.60 -3.50
C MET A 118 -30.48 -18.00 -3.74
N ASN A 119 -31.36 -18.76 -4.38
CA ASN A 119 -32.71 -18.33 -4.79
C ASN A 119 -33.83 -18.96 -3.94
N SER A 120 -33.48 -19.77 -2.94
CA SER A 120 -34.40 -20.37 -1.96
C SER A 120 -34.43 -19.51 -0.71
#